data_AF-A0A423XBS2-F1
#
_entry.id   AF-A0A423XBS2-F1
#
_cell.length_a   1.000
_cell.length_b   1.000
_cell.length_c   1.000
_cell.angle_alpha   90.00
_cell.angle_beta   90.00
_cell.angle_gamma   90.00
#
_symmetry.space_group_name_H-M   'P 1'
#
loop_
_entity.id
_entity.type
_entity.pdbx_description
1 polymer ?
#
loop_
_entity_poly.entity_id
_entity_poly.type
_entity_poly.pdbx_seq_one_letter_code
_entity_poly.pdbx_strand_id
1 'polypeptide(L)'
;MSKLSGSKRSAATAFTSPTKPASSKRSRAYYDYYDEEDAGSSPKAQWSDDEDMDSDSKMSIDGDDWLPLGDPADQGDLKKAPITKVDVRPPPATTTQCNCDVSNNDDLAACVSCACSRWGYRCKPASCGCRGGPSCSNPFNRLDVEAIFGPAPVILHPCFISWMLRQEGVRPEQITTRYLFVSFLDNSAFFEAIWSDYKRQAYRDWRAKWDDLRLPASEQHDNHGGRIALQQELLRLAFTATDLSRGVFFSLCHPAGWQDGSCTRHCALCGVCTDSREWHCGTCNECVYGNTPQCDGCGGVSRHRGSEWMELGTGDPLV
;
A
#
# COMPACT_ATOMS: atom_id res chain seq x y z
N MET A 1 -41.99 -2.91 -67.09
CA MET A 1 -40.73 -3.50 -67.58
C MET A 1 -39.74 -2.37 -67.81
N SER A 2 -38.85 -2.11 -66.84
CA SER A 2 -37.87 -1.03 -66.90
C SER A 2 -36.50 -1.56 -66.53
N LYS A 3 -35.52 -1.20 -67.36
CA LYS A 3 -34.21 -1.83 -67.53
C LYS A 3 -33.23 -1.46 -66.41
N LEU A 4 -32.49 -2.44 -65.93
CA LEU A 4 -31.34 -2.31 -65.04
C LEU A 4 -30.13 -1.80 -65.86
N SER A 5 -29.52 -0.70 -65.40
CA SER A 5 -28.27 -0.14 -65.94
C SER A 5 -27.10 -0.53 -65.04
N GLY A 6 -26.07 -1.12 -65.66
CA GLY A 6 -24.89 -1.65 -65.00
C GLY A 6 -23.91 -0.56 -64.56
N SER A 7 -23.31 -0.77 -63.38
CA SER A 7 -22.21 0.06 -62.88
C SER A 7 -20.87 -0.65 -63.13
N LYS A 8 -19.95 0.11 -63.71
CA LYS A 8 -18.61 -0.29 -64.17
C LYS A 8 -17.69 -0.57 -62.98
N ARG A 9 -16.92 -1.66 -63.08
CA ARG A 9 -15.77 -1.94 -62.22
C ARG A 9 -14.59 -1.10 -62.69
N SER A 10 -13.96 -0.37 -61.76
CA SER A 10 -12.69 0.33 -61.99
C SER A 10 -11.56 -0.42 -61.31
N ALA A 11 -10.39 -0.33 -61.94
CA ALA A 11 -9.23 -1.20 -61.80
C ALA A 11 -8.37 -0.95 -60.55
N ALA A 12 -7.58 -1.99 -60.28
CA ALA A 12 -6.57 -2.18 -59.26
C ALA A 12 -5.66 -0.98 -58.99
N THR A 13 -5.42 -0.71 -57.71
CA THR A 13 -4.29 0.07 -57.23
C THR A 13 -3.30 -0.87 -56.54
N ALA A 14 -2.04 -0.78 -56.94
CA ALA A 14 -0.96 -1.65 -56.50
C ALA A 14 -0.63 -1.45 -55.01
N PHE A 15 -0.50 -2.55 -54.28
CA PHE A 15 0.05 -2.59 -52.94
C PHE A 15 1.57 -2.40 -53.01
N THR A 16 2.05 -1.27 -52.50
CA THR A 16 3.46 -1.06 -52.17
C THR A 16 3.77 -1.74 -50.84
N SER A 17 4.76 -2.64 -50.86
CA SER A 17 5.27 -3.36 -49.69
C SER A 17 5.82 -2.39 -48.62
N PRO A 18 5.58 -2.64 -47.32
CA PRO A 18 6.21 -1.87 -46.26
C PRO A 18 7.68 -2.27 -46.09
N THR A 19 8.54 -1.27 -46.27
CA THR A 19 9.97 -1.28 -45.95
C THR A 19 10.20 -1.61 -44.48
N LYS A 20 11.01 -2.63 -44.20
CA LYS A 20 11.51 -2.97 -42.85
C LYS A 20 12.22 -1.75 -42.22
N PRO A 21 11.86 -1.29 -41.02
CA PRO A 21 12.70 -0.36 -40.29
C PRO A 21 13.91 -1.08 -39.70
N ALA A 22 15.03 -0.36 -39.74
CA ALA A 22 16.34 -0.77 -39.30
C ALA A 22 16.38 -1.12 -37.81
N SER A 23 17.10 -2.20 -37.51
CA SER A 23 17.57 -2.58 -36.18
C SER A 23 18.44 -1.45 -35.61
N SER A 24 17.91 -0.70 -34.64
CA SER A 24 18.72 0.23 -33.86
C SER A 24 19.52 -0.57 -32.83
N LYS A 25 20.85 -0.46 -32.94
CA LYS A 25 21.80 -1.01 -31.98
C LYS A 25 21.53 -0.36 -30.63
N ARG A 26 21.04 -1.16 -29.67
CA ARG A 26 20.95 -0.79 -28.26
C ARG A 26 22.37 -0.76 -27.70
N SER A 27 22.90 0.44 -27.49
CA SER A 27 24.11 0.67 -26.70
C SER A 27 23.85 0.23 -25.26
N ARG A 28 24.38 -0.94 -24.92
CA ARG A 28 24.45 -1.45 -23.55
C ARG A 28 25.65 -0.76 -22.89
N ALA A 29 25.41 0.29 -22.11
CA ALA A 29 26.39 0.80 -21.18
C ALA A 29 26.61 -0.28 -20.10
N TYR A 30 27.78 -0.90 -20.18
CA TYR A 30 28.30 -1.89 -19.26
C TYR A 30 28.81 -1.11 -18.04
N TYR A 31 28.21 -1.34 -16.87
CA TYR A 31 28.84 -0.94 -15.61
C TYR A 31 29.87 -2.02 -15.28
N ASP A 32 31.13 -1.76 -15.66
CA ASP A 32 32.30 -2.40 -15.07
C ASP A 32 32.57 -1.70 -13.74
N TYR A 33 32.23 -2.37 -12.64
CA TYR A 33 32.69 -2.03 -11.29
C TYR A 33 32.67 -3.30 -10.45
N TYR A 34 33.76 -4.05 -10.48
CA TYR A 34 34.72 -4.21 -9.37
C TYR A 34 35.65 -5.37 -9.72
N ASP A 35 36.91 -5.03 -9.98
CA ASP A 35 38.05 -5.95 -9.98
C ASP A 35 38.15 -6.56 -8.58
N GLU A 36 37.89 -7.86 -8.48
CA GLU A 36 38.28 -8.66 -7.33
C GLU A 36 39.71 -9.14 -7.55
N GLU A 37 40.70 -8.37 -7.11
CA GLU A 37 42.02 -8.92 -6.80
C GLU A 37 42.57 -8.37 -5.49
N ASP A 38 43.19 -9.29 -4.75
CA ASP A 38 44.02 -9.12 -3.56
C ASP A 38 43.38 -8.66 -2.25
N ALA A 39 43.19 -9.62 -1.34
CA ALA A 39 44.29 -9.98 -0.44
C ALA A 39 43.86 -11.12 0.49
N GLY A 40 44.54 -12.26 0.35
CA GLY A 40 44.51 -13.30 1.35
C GLY A 40 45.03 -12.80 2.68
N SER A 41 44.29 -13.05 3.75
CA SER A 41 44.82 -13.20 5.11
C SER A 41 43.71 -13.81 5.97
N SER A 42 43.84 -15.09 6.26
CA SER A 42 43.19 -15.72 7.41
C SER A 42 43.95 -15.32 8.68
N PRO A 43 43.32 -14.69 9.67
CA PRO A 43 43.78 -14.79 11.04
C PRO A 43 43.06 -15.97 11.69
N LYS A 44 43.89 -16.90 12.16
CA LYS A 44 43.51 -18.03 12.99
C LYS A 44 42.60 -17.61 14.14
N ALA A 45 41.66 -18.51 14.42
CA ALA A 45 41.00 -18.65 15.69
C ALA A 45 42.00 -18.54 16.86
N GLN A 46 41.72 -17.60 17.76
CA GLN A 46 42.11 -17.65 19.17
C GLN A 46 41.20 -16.66 19.90
N TRP A 47 39.99 -17.12 20.18
CA TRP A 47 39.19 -16.55 21.26
C TRP A 47 39.47 -17.48 22.43
N SER A 48 40.33 -17.01 23.32
CA SER A 48 40.57 -17.67 24.60
C SER A 48 39.30 -17.63 25.41
N ASP A 49 38.95 -18.81 25.94
CA ASP A 49 38.20 -18.97 27.17
C ASP A 49 38.97 -18.24 28.27
N ASP A 50 38.52 -17.05 28.65
CA ASP A 50 38.85 -16.38 29.90
C ASP A 50 37.48 -16.03 30.51
N GLU A 51 36.92 -16.96 31.28
CA GLU A 51 36.97 -16.97 32.76
C GLU A 51 36.52 -15.65 33.40
N ASP A 52 35.40 -15.77 34.13
CA ASP A 52 35.09 -15.03 35.36
C ASP A 52 34.99 -13.51 35.30
N MET A 53 33.79 -13.03 34.99
CA MET A 53 33.28 -11.75 35.50
C MET A 53 31.86 -11.95 36.04
N ASP A 54 31.79 -12.51 37.25
CA ASP A 54 30.67 -12.30 38.19
C ASP A 54 30.59 -10.81 38.51
N SER A 55 29.96 -10.04 37.62
CA SER A 55 29.59 -8.67 37.89
C SER A 55 28.18 -8.66 38.46
N ASP A 56 28.10 -8.97 39.75
CA ASP A 56 26.98 -8.62 40.63
C ASP A 56 26.81 -7.09 40.67
N SER A 57 26.34 -6.51 39.56
CA SER A 57 25.86 -5.15 39.51
C SER A 57 24.47 -5.12 40.12
N LYS A 58 24.48 -5.21 41.44
CA LYS A 58 23.39 -4.86 42.35
C LYS A 58 23.12 -3.36 42.20
N MET A 59 22.44 -2.99 41.12
CA MET A 59 21.84 -1.67 40.96
C MET A 59 20.68 -1.61 41.94
N SER A 60 20.98 -1.24 43.18
CA SER A 60 19.99 -0.72 44.12
C SER A 60 19.40 0.52 43.49
N ILE A 61 18.24 0.36 42.86
CA ILE A 61 17.40 1.45 42.36
C ILE A 61 16.70 2.09 43.57
N ASP A 62 17.49 2.52 44.55
CA ASP A 62 17.02 3.28 45.69
C ASP A 62 16.87 4.72 45.21
N GLY A 63 15.67 5.05 44.76
CA GLY A 63 15.39 6.36 44.22
C GLY A 63 14.01 6.46 43.60
N ASP A 64 13.01 5.94 44.31
CA ASP A 64 11.59 6.16 44.08
C ASP A 64 11.23 7.65 44.30
N ASP A 65 11.92 8.58 43.63
CA ASP A 65 11.43 9.93 43.40
C ASP A 65 10.33 9.83 42.33
N TRP A 66 9.22 9.23 42.74
CA TRP A 66 7.93 9.51 42.15
C TRP A 66 7.74 11.01 42.27
N LEU A 67 8.06 11.74 41.20
CA LEU A 67 7.63 13.12 41.04
C LEU A 67 6.16 13.15 41.46
N PRO A 68 5.80 13.91 42.51
CA PRO A 68 4.43 13.97 42.96
C PRO A 68 3.60 14.36 41.74
N LEU A 69 2.77 13.42 41.28
CA LEU A 69 1.70 13.68 40.35
C LEU A 69 0.91 14.81 41.01
N GLY A 70 1.15 16.04 40.54
CA GLY A 70 0.54 17.24 41.09
C GLY A 70 -0.96 16.99 41.24
N ASP A 71 -1.50 17.44 42.38
CA ASP A 71 -2.88 17.21 42.77
C ASP A 71 -3.82 17.33 41.55
N PRO A 72 -4.71 16.35 41.30
CA PRO A 72 -5.62 16.32 40.15
C PRO A 72 -6.72 17.40 40.18
N ALA A 73 -6.51 18.48 40.93
CA ALA A 73 -7.48 19.50 41.28
C ALA A 73 -7.86 20.45 40.13
N ASP A 74 -7.17 20.41 38.97
CA ASP A 74 -7.47 21.30 37.84
C ASP A 74 -8.01 20.55 36.59
N GLN A 75 -8.77 19.47 36.79
CA GLN A 75 -9.51 18.80 35.70
C GLN A 75 -10.86 19.47 35.38
N GLY A 76 -11.18 20.60 36.01
CA GLY A 76 -12.46 21.30 35.84
C GLY A 76 -12.66 21.90 34.45
N ASP A 77 -11.60 22.44 33.84
CA ASP A 77 -11.68 23.20 32.58
C ASP A 77 -11.53 22.35 31.31
N LEU A 78 -11.03 21.11 31.43
CA LEU A 78 -10.94 20.17 30.32
C LEU A 78 -12.30 19.72 29.76
N LYS A 79 -13.40 19.89 30.53
CA LYS A 79 -14.75 19.44 30.13
C LYS A 79 -15.44 20.33 29.08
N LYS A 80 -14.86 21.46 28.69
CA LYS A 80 -15.48 22.41 27.74
C LYS A 80 -14.81 22.47 26.37
N ALA A 81 -13.70 21.78 26.17
CA ALA A 81 -13.01 21.82 24.89
C ALA A 81 -13.89 21.18 23.79
N PRO A 82 -14.02 21.82 22.61
CA PRO A 82 -14.83 21.28 21.53
C PRO A 82 -14.23 19.96 21.04
N ILE A 83 -15.09 18.99 20.77
CA ILE A 83 -14.68 17.75 20.13
C ILE A 83 -14.41 18.07 18.66
N THR A 84 -13.14 18.04 18.27
CA THR A 84 -12.70 18.36 16.90
C THR A 84 -12.26 17.13 16.13
N LYS A 85 -12.23 15.96 16.77
CA LYS A 85 -11.91 14.69 16.08
C LYS A 85 -12.94 14.41 14.99
N VAL A 86 -12.44 14.18 13.78
CA VAL A 86 -13.26 13.69 12.67
C VAL A 86 -13.33 12.18 12.74
N ASP A 87 -14.54 11.65 12.92
CA ASP A 87 -14.77 10.21 12.81
C ASP A 87 -14.70 9.82 11.33
N VAL A 88 -13.63 9.10 10.99
CA VAL A 88 -13.50 8.47 9.67
C VAL A 88 -14.49 7.33 9.65
N ARG A 89 -15.60 7.49 8.91
CA ARG A 89 -16.58 6.43 8.73
C ARG A 89 -15.91 5.18 8.15
N PRO A 90 -16.34 3.97 8.53
CA PRO A 90 -15.87 2.75 7.89
C PRO A 90 -16.08 2.81 6.38
N PRO A 91 -15.29 2.06 5.59
CA PRO A 91 -15.54 1.90 4.18
C PRO A 91 -17.00 1.45 4.00
N PRO A 92 -17.80 2.17 3.19
CA PRO A 92 -19.15 1.76 2.89
C PRO A 92 -19.09 0.46 2.07
N ALA A 93 -20.18 -0.30 2.09
CA ALA A 93 -20.27 -1.54 1.33
C ALA A 93 -19.91 -1.33 -0.15
N THR A 94 -19.43 -2.38 -0.82
CA THR A 94 -19.02 -2.38 -2.25
C THR A 94 -20.15 -2.02 -3.23
N THR A 95 -21.37 -1.79 -2.72
CA THR A 95 -22.56 -1.29 -3.42
C THR A 95 -22.69 0.23 -3.42
N THR A 96 -21.71 0.96 -2.87
CA THR A 96 -21.76 2.42 -2.77
C THR A 96 -21.99 3.08 -4.12
N GLN A 97 -23.14 3.73 -4.25
CA GLN A 97 -23.46 4.62 -5.36
C GLN A 97 -22.63 5.89 -5.24
N CYS A 98 -21.98 6.31 -6.32
CA CYS A 98 -21.32 7.60 -6.37
C CYS A 98 -22.18 8.59 -7.18
N ASN A 99 -22.54 9.69 -6.54
CA ASN A 99 -23.35 10.77 -7.12
C ASN A 99 -22.48 11.74 -7.94
N CYS A 100 -21.55 11.20 -8.72
CA CYS A 100 -20.67 12.02 -9.55
C CYS A 100 -21.48 12.63 -10.68
N ASP A 101 -21.55 13.94 -10.73
CA ASP A 101 -22.19 14.64 -11.83
C ASP A 101 -21.25 14.67 -13.04
N VAL A 102 -21.78 14.33 -14.21
CA VAL A 102 -21.06 14.56 -15.47
C VAL A 102 -21.33 16.01 -15.82
N SER A 103 -20.57 16.93 -15.21
CA SER A 103 -20.62 18.32 -15.63
C SER A 103 -20.37 18.37 -17.14
N ASN A 104 -21.11 19.19 -17.89
CA ASN A 104 -21.00 19.34 -19.36
C ASN A 104 -19.60 19.77 -19.87
N ASN A 105 -18.61 19.92 -18.98
CA ASN A 105 -17.20 20.04 -19.36
C ASN A 105 -16.63 18.65 -19.57
N ASP A 106 -16.62 18.20 -20.83
CA ASP A 106 -16.01 16.95 -21.28
C ASP A 106 -14.51 16.85 -20.91
N ASP A 107 -13.86 17.97 -20.56
CA ASP A 107 -12.44 18.04 -20.22
C ASP A 107 -12.11 17.75 -18.73
N LEU A 108 -13.10 17.75 -17.83
CA LEU A 108 -12.87 17.50 -16.40
C LEU A 108 -13.04 16.02 -16.07
N ALA A 109 -11.92 15.37 -15.77
CA ALA A 109 -11.84 13.99 -15.30
C ALA A 109 -12.77 13.76 -14.08
N ALA A 110 -13.96 13.19 -14.31
CA ALA A 110 -14.90 12.89 -13.25
C ALA A 110 -14.45 11.66 -12.43
N CYS A 111 -14.95 11.51 -11.20
CA CYS A 111 -14.69 10.35 -10.34
C CYS A 111 -13.26 10.12 -9.80
N VAL A 112 -12.33 11.07 -9.95
CA VAL A 112 -10.98 10.93 -9.36
C VAL A 112 -11.05 10.86 -7.82
N SER A 113 -11.90 11.68 -7.20
CA SER A 113 -12.05 11.79 -5.73
C SER A 113 -13.42 11.34 -5.20
N CYS A 114 -14.14 10.53 -5.99
CA CYS A 114 -15.46 10.05 -5.61
C CYS A 114 -15.42 9.06 -4.44
N ALA A 115 -16.59 8.72 -3.89
CA ALA A 115 -16.70 7.73 -2.82
C ALA A 115 -16.06 6.39 -3.23
N CYS A 116 -16.30 5.91 -4.46
CA CYS A 116 -15.70 4.65 -4.92
C CYS A 116 -14.17 4.71 -4.93
N SER A 117 -13.58 5.73 -5.54
CA SER A 117 -12.12 5.84 -5.67
C SER A 117 -11.44 6.07 -4.32
N ARG A 118 -12.09 6.82 -3.40
CA ARG A 118 -11.60 7.02 -2.02
C ARG A 118 -11.46 5.72 -1.23
N TRP A 119 -12.28 4.72 -1.56
CA TRP A 119 -12.27 3.41 -0.91
C TRP A 119 -11.63 2.31 -1.77
N GLY A 120 -10.98 2.67 -2.88
CA GLY A 120 -10.32 1.69 -3.75
C GLY A 120 -11.27 0.84 -4.58
N TYR A 121 -12.53 1.22 -4.70
CA TYR A 121 -13.55 0.49 -5.46
C TYR A 121 -13.66 0.99 -6.90
N ARG A 122 -14.01 0.07 -7.79
CA ARG A 122 -14.41 0.39 -9.18
C ARG A 122 -15.78 1.06 -9.17
N CYS A 123 -15.95 2.09 -9.97
CA CYS A 123 -17.27 2.68 -10.24
C CYS A 123 -18.10 1.69 -11.07
N LYS A 124 -19.25 1.24 -10.57
CA LYS A 124 -20.15 0.38 -11.35
C LYS A 124 -20.97 1.24 -12.34
N PRO A 125 -21.10 0.84 -13.62
CA PRO A 125 -21.90 1.58 -14.60
C PRO A 125 -23.34 1.85 -14.18
N ALA A 126 -23.96 0.91 -13.45
CA ALA A 126 -25.34 1.03 -12.98
C ALA A 126 -25.52 2.03 -11.82
N SER A 127 -24.45 2.35 -11.08
CA SER A 127 -24.53 3.05 -9.79
C SER A 127 -23.71 4.35 -9.75
N CYS A 128 -22.90 4.59 -10.80
CA CYS A 128 -22.06 5.76 -10.95
C CYS A 128 -22.81 6.78 -11.82
N GLY A 129 -22.86 8.04 -11.39
CA GLY A 129 -23.48 9.10 -12.22
C GLY A 129 -22.82 9.27 -13.60
N CYS A 130 -21.54 8.94 -13.74
CA CYS A 130 -20.83 8.89 -15.01
C CYS A 130 -21.13 7.64 -15.86
N ARG A 131 -21.95 6.71 -15.35
CA ARG A 131 -22.34 5.43 -15.98
C ARG A 131 -21.16 4.55 -16.44
N GLY A 132 -19.99 4.72 -15.82
CA GLY A 132 -18.76 4.05 -16.26
C GLY A 132 -18.31 4.45 -17.67
N GLY A 133 -18.81 5.56 -18.19
CA GLY A 133 -18.44 6.10 -19.50
C GLY A 133 -17.00 6.62 -19.55
N PRO A 134 -16.56 7.13 -20.71
CA PRO A 134 -15.18 7.58 -20.93
C PRO A 134 -14.76 8.74 -20.00
N SER A 135 -15.71 9.53 -19.50
CA SER A 135 -15.48 10.60 -18.53
C SER A 135 -15.17 10.09 -17.11
N CYS A 136 -15.46 8.81 -16.82
CA CYS A 136 -15.21 8.21 -15.51
C CYS A 136 -13.71 7.90 -15.34
N SER A 137 -13.01 8.82 -14.69
CA SER A 137 -11.57 8.79 -14.46
C SER A 137 -11.19 8.19 -13.11
N ASN A 138 -12.03 7.31 -12.55
CA ASN A 138 -11.66 6.53 -11.37
C ASN A 138 -10.51 5.55 -11.77
N PRO A 139 -9.30 5.67 -11.20
CA PRO A 139 -8.16 4.85 -11.60
C PRO A 139 -8.38 3.36 -11.38
N PHE A 140 -9.20 2.98 -10.39
CA PHE A 140 -9.50 1.58 -10.10
C PHE A 140 -10.36 0.91 -11.19
N ASN A 141 -11.05 1.67 -12.05
CA ASN A 141 -11.76 1.09 -13.20
C ASN A 141 -10.82 0.41 -14.19
N ARG A 142 -9.58 0.91 -14.31
CA ARG A 142 -8.56 0.40 -15.24
C ARG A 142 -7.55 -0.53 -14.58
N LEU A 143 -7.57 -0.61 -13.26
CA LEU A 143 -6.73 -1.52 -12.49
C LEU A 143 -7.31 -2.94 -12.55
N ASP A 144 -6.53 -3.89 -13.03
CA ASP A 144 -6.90 -5.32 -13.00
C ASP A 144 -6.52 -5.91 -11.63
N VAL A 145 -7.40 -5.69 -10.65
CA VAL A 145 -7.21 -6.12 -9.26
C VAL A 145 -7.02 -7.64 -9.17
N GLU A 146 -7.75 -8.41 -9.98
CA GLU A 146 -7.66 -9.87 -10.00
C GLU A 146 -6.33 -10.35 -10.59
N ALA A 147 -5.87 -9.76 -11.70
CA ALA A 147 -4.55 -10.10 -12.23
C ALA A 147 -3.42 -9.74 -11.26
N ILE A 148 -3.55 -8.63 -10.52
CA ILE A 148 -2.51 -8.16 -9.61
C ILE A 148 -2.46 -8.97 -8.30
N PHE A 149 -3.62 -9.24 -7.70
CA PHE A 149 -3.73 -9.82 -6.36
C PHE A 149 -4.28 -11.25 -6.34
N GLY A 150 -4.54 -11.85 -7.49
CA GLY A 150 -5.15 -13.15 -7.64
C GLY A 150 -6.69 -13.13 -7.60
N PRO A 151 -7.34 -14.29 -7.80
CA PRO A 151 -8.79 -14.41 -7.99
C PRO A 151 -9.61 -14.17 -6.73
N ALA A 152 -9.00 -14.30 -5.55
CA ALA A 152 -9.72 -14.09 -4.29
C ALA A 152 -10.06 -12.60 -4.11
N PRO A 153 -11.28 -12.25 -3.68
CA PRO A 153 -11.65 -10.87 -3.38
C PRO A 153 -10.66 -10.18 -2.44
N VAL A 154 -10.42 -8.89 -2.66
CA VAL A 154 -9.52 -8.08 -1.83
C VAL A 154 -10.15 -6.75 -1.48
N ILE A 155 -9.85 -6.30 -0.27
CA ILE A 155 -10.04 -4.91 0.16
C ILE A 155 -8.67 -4.25 0.11
N LEU A 156 -8.52 -3.20 -0.70
CA LEU A 156 -7.22 -2.52 -0.84
C LEU A 156 -6.89 -1.72 0.43
N HIS A 157 -5.62 -1.72 0.80
CA HIS A 157 -5.14 -0.94 1.93
C HIS A 157 -5.23 0.57 1.62
N PRO A 158 -5.69 1.42 2.56
CA PRO A 158 -5.84 2.86 2.32
C PRO A 158 -4.55 3.58 1.87
N CYS A 159 -3.39 3.06 2.28
CA CYS A 159 -2.09 3.56 1.84
C CYS A 159 -1.88 3.35 0.33
N PHE A 160 -2.17 2.15 -0.17
CA PHE A 160 -2.11 1.84 -1.60
C PHE A 160 -3.12 2.67 -2.39
N ILE A 161 -4.33 2.83 -1.85
CA ILE A 161 -5.37 3.66 -2.47
C ILE A 161 -4.89 5.11 -2.61
N SER A 162 -4.33 5.69 -1.54
CA SER A 162 -3.84 7.06 -1.55
C SER A 162 -2.66 7.24 -2.50
N TRP A 163 -1.74 6.27 -2.56
CA TRP A 163 -0.65 6.29 -3.53
C TRP A 163 -1.17 6.29 -4.97
N MET A 164 -2.11 5.39 -5.29
CA MET A 164 -2.76 5.32 -6.61
C MET A 164 -3.39 6.65 -7.03
N LEU A 165 -4.09 7.31 -6.10
CA LEU A 165 -4.77 8.59 -6.36
C LEU A 165 -3.81 9.77 -6.56
N ARG A 166 -2.57 9.68 -6.08
CA ARG A 166 -1.55 10.74 -6.21
C ARG A 166 -0.66 10.60 -7.44
N GLN A 167 -0.72 9.48 -8.15
CA GLN A 167 0.19 9.27 -9.27
C GLN A 167 -0.16 10.18 -10.46
N GLU A 168 0.60 11.26 -10.63
CA GLU A 168 0.57 12.06 -11.84
C GLU A 168 1.31 11.30 -12.95
N GLY A 169 0.56 10.63 -13.83
CA GLY A 169 1.10 9.98 -15.03
C GLY A 169 1.35 8.47 -14.94
N VAL A 170 1.17 7.83 -13.78
CA VAL A 170 1.08 6.36 -13.75
C VAL A 170 -0.27 5.95 -14.30
N ARG A 171 -0.25 5.21 -15.41
CA ARG A 171 -1.45 4.62 -15.98
C ARG A 171 -1.81 3.36 -15.19
N PRO A 172 -2.99 3.30 -14.54
CA PRO A 172 -3.37 2.13 -13.72
C PRO A 172 -3.29 0.80 -14.48
N GLU A 173 -3.59 0.82 -15.78
CA GLU A 173 -3.49 -0.35 -16.66
C GLU A 173 -2.06 -0.89 -16.86
N GLN A 174 -1.03 -0.12 -16.51
CA GLN A 174 0.37 -0.57 -16.56
C GLN A 174 0.85 -1.19 -15.25
N ILE A 175 0.05 -1.06 -14.18
CA ILE A 175 0.37 -1.63 -12.89
C ILE A 175 0.07 -3.13 -12.97
N THR A 176 1.14 -3.92 -12.92
CA THR A 176 1.09 -5.39 -12.97
C THR A 176 1.63 -5.97 -11.68
N THR A 177 1.35 -7.25 -11.41
CA THR A 177 1.98 -8.02 -10.32
C THR A 177 3.49 -7.83 -10.33
N ARG A 178 4.12 -7.99 -11.50
CA ARG A 178 5.56 -7.85 -11.67
C ARG A 178 6.05 -6.44 -11.36
N TYR A 179 5.34 -5.41 -11.82
CA TYR A 179 5.70 -4.02 -11.55
C TYR A 179 5.73 -3.75 -10.05
N LEU A 180 4.64 -4.05 -9.32
CA LEU A 180 4.58 -3.81 -7.88
C LEU A 180 5.61 -4.65 -7.11
N PHE A 181 5.79 -5.92 -7.50
CA PHE A 181 6.73 -6.83 -6.85
C PHE A 181 8.17 -6.31 -6.97
N VAL A 182 8.61 -5.96 -8.19
CA VAL A 182 9.97 -5.46 -8.41
C VAL A 182 10.17 -4.07 -7.80
N SER A 183 9.19 -3.18 -7.92
CA SER A 183 9.34 -1.79 -7.46
C SER A 183 9.37 -1.62 -5.95
N PHE A 184 8.71 -2.50 -5.19
CA PHE A 184 8.51 -2.29 -3.75
C PHE A 184 9.04 -3.43 -2.87
N LEU A 185 9.12 -4.65 -3.39
CA LEU A 185 9.29 -5.85 -2.55
C LEU A 185 10.64 -6.56 -2.75
N ASP A 186 11.37 -6.20 -3.81
CA ASP A 186 12.74 -6.68 -4.03
C ASP A 186 13.73 -6.11 -2.99
N ASN A 187 13.36 -5.02 -2.30
CA ASN A 187 14.17 -4.40 -1.24
C ASN A 187 13.79 -4.88 0.18
N SER A 188 13.35 -6.14 0.29
CA SER A 188 12.85 -6.74 1.54
C SER A 188 13.94 -7.08 2.58
N ALA A 189 15.22 -6.91 2.25
CA ALA A 189 16.33 -7.07 3.21
C ALA A 189 16.15 -6.18 4.46
N PHE A 190 15.54 -5.00 4.31
CA PHE A 190 15.20 -4.13 5.44
C PHE A 190 14.12 -4.72 6.36
N PHE A 191 13.18 -5.49 5.82
CA PHE A 191 12.11 -6.14 6.60
C PHE A 191 12.68 -7.20 7.57
N GLU A 192 13.66 -7.97 7.10
CA GLU A 192 14.28 -9.03 7.90
C GLU A 192 15.18 -8.50 9.02
N ALA A 193 15.60 -7.23 8.97
CA ALA A 193 16.45 -6.64 10.00
C ALA A 193 15.66 -6.08 11.20
N ILE A 194 14.43 -5.58 11.00
CA ILE A 194 13.80 -4.67 11.97
C ILE A 194 12.68 -5.29 12.82
N TRP A 195 11.94 -6.27 12.31
CA TRP A 195 10.72 -6.73 13.00
C TRP A 195 10.98 -7.88 13.98
N SER A 196 10.23 -8.06 15.06
CA SER A 196 10.41 -9.21 15.96
C SER A 196 9.93 -10.55 15.33
N ASP A 197 10.49 -11.69 15.74
CA ASP A 197 10.21 -13.03 15.19
C ASP A 197 8.71 -13.37 15.02
N TYR A 198 7.86 -12.97 15.96
CA TYR A 198 6.45 -13.39 15.98
C TYR A 198 5.55 -12.70 14.95
N LYS A 199 5.82 -11.43 14.57
CA LYS A 199 5.04 -10.70 13.55
C LYS A 199 5.43 -11.09 12.12
N ARG A 200 6.46 -11.92 11.98
CA ARG A 200 7.03 -12.32 10.69
C ARG A 200 6.48 -13.63 10.15
N GLN A 201 5.64 -14.38 10.87
CA GLN A 201 5.34 -15.77 10.49
C GLN A 201 4.81 -15.89 9.06
N ALA A 202 3.77 -15.12 8.70
CA ALA A 202 3.22 -15.14 7.34
C ALA A 202 4.25 -14.77 6.26
N TYR A 203 5.10 -13.78 6.53
CA TYR A 203 6.17 -13.40 5.61
C TYR A 203 7.28 -14.47 5.53
N ARG A 204 7.66 -15.08 6.66
CA ARG A 204 8.65 -16.16 6.71
C ARG A 204 8.17 -17.39 5.96
N ASP A 205 6.91 -17.76 6.17
CA ASP A 205 6.27 -18.87 5.45
C ASP A 205 6.26 -18.59 3.96
N TRP A 206 5.89 -17.36 3.57
CA TRP A 206 5.97 -16.93 2.18
C TRP A 206 7.42 -16.99 1.64
N ARG A 207 8.40 -16.50 2.41
CA ARG A 207 9.80 -16.42 2.03
C ARG A 207 10.40 -17.80 1.83
N ALA A 208 10.10 -18.74 2.72
CA ALA A 208 10.50 -20.14 2.59
C ALA A 208 9.99 -20.74 1.27
N LYS A 209 8.69 -20.59 0.97
CA LYS A 209 8.12 -21.02 -0.33
C LYS A 209 8.81 -20.34 -1.51
N TRP A 210 9.14 -19.05 -1.39
CA TRP A 210 9.80 -18.29 -2.45
C TRP A 210 11.23 -18.78 -2.73
N ASP A 211 11.98 -19.07 -1.67
CA ASP A 211 13.33 -19.61 -1.77
C ASP A 211 13.33 -21.06 -2.30
N ASP A 212 12.33 -21.87 -1.94
CA ASP A 212 12.12 -23.20 -2.53
C ASP A 212 11.88 -23.13 -4.05
N LEU A 213 11.25 -22.06 -4.55
CA LEU A 213 11.08 -21.84 -6.00
C LEU A 213 12.36 -21.37 -6.70
N ARG A 214 13.40 -20.98 -5.96
CA ARG A 214 14.66 -20.45 -6.49
C ARG A 214 15.68 -21.54 -6.83
N LEU A 215 15.31 -22.82 -6.66
CA LEU A 215 16.08 -24.00 -7.06
C LEU A 215 16.53 -23.93 -8.56
N PRO A 216 17.63 -24.62 -8.91
CA PRO A 216 18.43 -24.34 -10.11
C PRO A 216 17.65 -24.36 -11.42
N ALA A 217 18.15 -23.59 -12.40
CA ALA A 217 17.51 -23.33 -13.69
C ALA A 217 17.11 -24.57 -14.49
N SER A 218 17.71 -25.72 -14.22
CA SER A 218 17.36 -27.01 -14.83
C SER A 218 15.93 -27.46 -14.50
N GLU A 219 15.32 -26.97 -13.42
CA GLU A 219 13.96 -27.33 -12.97
C GLU A 219 12.95 -26.17 -13.14
N GLN A 220 13.38 -25.01 -13.65
CA GLN A 220 12.57 -23.78 -13.64
C GLN A 220 11.54 -23.66 -14.78
N HIS A 221 11.62 -24.49 -15.82
CA HIS A 221 10.84 -24.27 -17.04
C HIS A 221 9.31 -24.41 -16.85
N ASP A 222 8.85 -25.14 -15.83
CA ASP A 222 7.42 -25.40 -15.61
C ASP A 222 6.79 -24.57 -14.48
N ASN A 223 7.57 -23.83 -13.68
CA ASN A 223 7.06 -23.19 -12.46
C ASN A 223 6.73 -21.69 -12.58
N HIS A 224 6.51 -21.20 -13.81
CA HIS A 224 6.12 -19.80 -14.02
C HIS A 224 4.82 -19.44 -13.30
N GLY A 225 3.84 -20.35 -13.30
CA GLY A 225 2.57 -20.16 -12.60
C GLY A 225 2.73 -20.04 -11.09
N GLY A 226 3.53 -20.91 -10.47
CA GLY A 226 3.79 -20.87 -9.03
C GLY A 226 4.51 -19.60 -8.58
N ARG A 227 5.45 -19.09 -9.39
CA ARG A 227 6.12 -17.81 -9.11
C ARG A 227 5.14 -16.63 -9.13
N ILE A 228 4.25 -16.56 -10.10
CA ILE A 228 3.23 -15.50 -10.15
C ILE A 228 2.30 -15.60 -8.93
N ALA A 229 1.86 -16.81 -8.58
CA ALA A 229 0.98 -17.01 -7.42
C ALA A 229 1.65 -16.53 -6.12
N LEU A 230 2.93 -16.83 -5.90
CA LEU A 230 3.66 -16.32 -4.74
C LEU A 230 3.85 -14.80 -4.80
N GLN A 231 4.10 -14.20 -5.97
CA GLN A 231 4.14 -12.74 -6.07
C GLN A 231 2.81 -12.11 -5.69
N GLN A 232 1.69 -12.67 -6.15
CA GLN A 232 0.35 -12.23 -5.79
C GLN A 232 0.11 -12.40 -4.28
N GLU A 233 0.53 -13.52 -3.66
CA GLU A 233 0.45 -13.75 -2.22
C GLU A 233 1.16 -12.64 -1.42
N LEU A 234 2.37 -12.26 -1.79
CA LEU A 234 3.08 -11.17 -1.11
C LEU A 234 2.42 -9.81 -1.34
N LEU A 235 1.94 -9.53 -2.55
CA LEU A 235 1.22 -8.29 -2.84
C LEU A 235 -0.08 -8.18 -2.03
N ARG A 236 -0.76 -9.29 -1.77
CA ARG A 236 -1.92 -9.32 -0.87
C ARG A 236 -1.50 -8.96 0.55
N LEU A 237 -0.45 -9.58 1.07
CA LEU A 237 0.10 -9.26 2.39
C LEU A 237 0.51 -7.78 2.49
N ALA A 238 1.08 -7.21 1.42
CA ALA A 238 1.58 -5.84 1.39
C ALA A 238 0.47 -4.78 1.27
N PHE A 239 -0.50 -4.98 0.36
CA PHE A 239 -1.38 -3.90 -0.11
C PHE A 239 -2.87 -4.14 0.12
N THR A 240 -3.24 -5.17 0.90
CA THR A 240 -4.65 -5.45 1.22
C THR A 240 -4.93 -5.40 2.71
N ALA A 241 -6.19 -5.19 3.06
CA ALA A 241 -6.70 -4.99 4.40
C ALA A 241 -7.23 -6.28 5.03
N THR A 242 -6.69 -7.45 4.67
CA THR A 242 -7.26 -8.76 5.08
C THR A 242 -7.19 -9.03 6.59
N ASP A 243 -6.40 -8.28 7.35
CA ASP A 243 -6.43 -8.25 8.83
C ASP A 243 -5.77 -6.96 9.37
N LEU A 244 -6.48 -5.83 9.22
CA LEU A 244 -5.97 -4.51 9.61
C LEU A 244 -5.56 -4.40 11.09
N SER A 245 -6.06 -5.29 11.95
CA SER A 245 -5.89 -5.18 13.40
C SER A 245 -4.59 -5.83 13.92
N ARG A 246 -4.01 -6.79 13.20
CA ARG A 246 -2.91 -7.64 13.70
C ARG A 246 -1.82 -7.97 12.69
N GLY A 247 -1.90 -7.44 11.46
CA GLY A 247 -0.95 -7.73 10.39
C GLY A 247 0.19 -6.73 10.22
N VAL A 248 1.13 -7.08 9.36
CA VAL A 248 2.07 -6.14 8.72
C VAL A 248 1.53 -5.74 7.35
N PHE A 249 1.83 -4.51 6.91
CA PHE A 249 1.47 -4.03 5.57
C PHE A 249 2.61 -3.20 4.98
N PHE A 250 2.64 -3.01 3.66
CA PHE A 250 3.62 -2.14 3.02
C PHE A 250 3.06 -0.72 2.91
N SER A 251 3.71 0.24 3.58
CA SER A 251 3.35 1.65 3.45
C SER A 251 4.10 2.30 2.30
N LEU A 252 3.36 2.84 1.36
CA LEU A 252 3.85 3.75 0.31
C LEU A 252 3.96 5.20 0.79
N CYS A 253 3.50 5.50 2.01
CA CYS A 253 3.64 6.81 2.64
C CYS A 253 4.95 6.94 3.42
N HIS A 254 5.56 5.82 3.82
CA HIS A 254 6.75 5.81 4.66
C HIS A 254 7.96 5.25 3.88
N PRO A 255 9.14 5.90 3.93
CA PRO A 255 10.32 5.45 3.17
C PRO A 255 10.82 4.06 3.60
N ALA A 256 10.56 3.68 4.86
CA ALA A 256 10.89 2.35 5.38
C ALA A 256 10.04 1.20 4.80
N GLY A 257 8.96 1.51 4.06
CA GLY A 257 8.09 0.51 3.46
C GLY A 257 7.21 -0.18 4.49
N TRP A 258 7.54 -1.42 4.86
CA TRP A 258 6.74 -2.27 5.75
C TRP A 258 6.48 -1.64 7.13
N GLN A 259 5.24 -1.79 7.61
CA GLN A 259 4.71 -1.21 8.84
C GLN A 259 3.90 -2.23 9.64
N ASP A 260 3.75 -1.96 10.93
CA ASP A 260 2.82 -2.68 11.81
C ASP A 260 1.42 -2.10 11.71
N GLY A 261 0.40 -2.92 11.46
CA GLY A 261 -0.99 -2.49 11.56
C GLY A 261 -1.40 -2.10 12.98
N SER A 262 -0.74 -2.65 14.00
CA SER A 262 -1.04 -2.32 15.41
C SER A 262 -0.47 -0.99 15.89
N CYS A 263 0.60 -0.49 15.25
CA CYS A 263 1.27 0.76 15.64
C CYS A 263 1.16 1.86 14.59
N THR A 264 0.77 1.52 13.36
CA THR A 264 0.67 2.46 12.24
C THR A 264 -0.72 2.36 11.62
N ARG A 265 -1.37 3.50 11.42
CA ARG A 265 -2.67 3.60 10.75
C ARG A 265 -2.59 4.59 9.60
N HIS A 266 -3.44 4.43 8.59
CA HIS A 266 -3.51 5.39 7.49
C HIS A 266 -4.61 6.42 7.75
N CYS A 267 -4.27 7.71 7.84
CA CYS A 267 -5.27 8.76 7.93
C CYS A 267 -5.89 9.00 6.54
N ALA A 268 -7.17 8.64 6.37
CA ALA A 268 -7.88 8.81 5.10
C ALA A 268 -8.07 10.29 4.68
N LEU A 269 -7.96 11.24 5.62
CA LEU A 269 -8.13 12.67 5.37
C LEU A 269 -6.82 13.32 4.90
N CYS A 270 -5.72 13.08 5.62
CA CYS A 270 -4.39 13.53 5.20
C CYS A 270 -3.78 12.67 4.07
N GLY A 271 -4.30 11.45 3.88
CA GLY A 271 -3.79 10.47 2.94
C GLY A 271 -2.42 9.90 3.29
N VAL A 272 -1.97 10.00 4.55
CA VAL A 272 -0.64 9.56 5.01
C VAL A 272 -0.76 8.54 6.14
N CYS A 273 0.25 7.68 6.27
CA CYS A 273 0.39 6.79 7.42
C CYS A 273 0.91 7.58 8.63
N THR A 274 0.29 7.35 9.78
CA THR A 274 0.52 8.01 11.06
C THR A 274 0.63 6.96 12.16
N ASP A 275 1.15 7.32 13.34
CA ASP A 275 1.08 6.43 14.49
C ASP A 275 -0.39 6.13 14.85
N SER A 276 -0.65 4.89 15.30
CA SER A 276 -1.97 4.41 15.73
C SER A 276 -2.60 5.29 16.84
N ARG A 277 -1.75 5.96 17.63
CA ARG A 277 -2.13 6.88 18.70
C ARG A 277 -2.50 8.28 18.18
N GLU A 278 -2.25 8.59 16.90
CA GLU A 278 -2.63 9.88 16.33
C GLU A 278 -4.12 9.93 15.95
N TRP A 279 -4.68 11.13 15.94
CA TRP A 279 -6.03 11.40 15.49
C TRP A 279 -6.08 12.65 14.59
N HIS A 280 -7.03 12.71 13.66
CA HIS A 280 -7.18 13.87 12.77
C HIS A 280 -8.04 14.95 13.42
N CYS A 281 -7.45 16.13 13.62
CA CYS A 281 -8.18 17.30 14.07
C CYS A 281 -8.89 17.97 12.90
N GLY A 282 -10.22 17.98 12.90
CA GLY A 282 -11.03 18.59 11.84
C GLY A 282 -10.90 20.11 11.73
N THR A 283 -10.56 20.79 12.84
CA THR A 283 -10.37 22.25 12.85
C THR A 283 -9.03 22.65 12.23
N CYS A 284 -7.93 22.07 12.70
CA CYS A 284 -6.59 22.32 12.14
C CYS A 284 -6.33 21.59 10.81
N ASN A 285 -7.16 20.60 10.48
CA ASN A 285 -7.00 19.72 9.32
C ASN A 285 -5.67 18.96 9.28
N GLU A 286 -5.18 18.54 10.46
CA GLU A 286 -3.89 17.88 10.65
C GLU A 286 -4.02 16.68 11.59
N CYS A 287 -3.11 15.71 11.47
CA CYS A 287 -2.99 14.61 12.42
C CYS A 287 -2.20 15.06 13.65
N VAL A 288 -2.73 14.76 14.82
CA VAL A 288 -2.19 15.16 16.12
C VAL A 288 -1.87 13.91 16.91
N TYR A 289 -0.67 13.86 17.50
CA TYR A 289 -0.21 12.74 18.31
C TYR A 289 -0.95 12.67 19.65
N GLY A 290 -1.55 11.52 19.98
CA GLY A 290 -2.72 11.50 20.84
C GLY A 290 -2.63 10.71 22.15
N ASN A 291 -1.49 10.76 22.85
CA ASN A 291 -1.57 10.70 24.32
C ASN A 291 -1.87 12.07 24.93
N THR A 292 -1.71 13.17 24.19
CA THR A 292 -2.17 14.49 24.65
C THR A 292 -3.68 14.62 24.42
N PRO A 293 -4.45 15.03 25.43
CA PRO A 293 -5.91 15.12 25.31
C PRO A 293 -6.37 16.19 24.31
N GLN A 294 -5.51 17.17 23.99
CA GLN A 294 -5.85 18.39 23.24
C GLN A 294 -4.95 18.58 22.01
N CYS A 295 -5.51 19.15 20.95
CA CYS A 295 -4.78 19.66 19.80
C CYS A 295 -4.11 20.99 20.14
N ASP A 296 -2.80 21.09 19.94
CA ASP A 296 -2.01 22.30 20.27
C ASP A 296 -2.49 23.56 19.54
N GLY A 297 -3.03 23.42 18.33
CA GLY A 297 -3.49 24.54 17.52
C GLY A 297 -4.85 25.12 17.95
N CYS A 298 -5.84 24.27 18.24
CA CYS A 298 -7.21 24.71 18.51
C CYS A 298 -7.75 24.37 19.90
N GLY A 299 -6.98 23.67 20.73
CA GLY A 299 -7.41 23.14 22.03
C GLY A 299 -8.46 22.02 21.94
N GLY A 300 -8.87 21.62 20.73
CA GLY A 300 -9.90 20.62 20.52
C GLY A 300 -9.48 19.21 20.92
N VAL A 301 -10.44 18.38 21.31
CA VAL A 301 -10.16 17.06 21.90
C VAL A 301 -10.67 15.90 21.03
N SER A 302 -10.02 14.75 21.20
CA SER A 302 -10.49 13.45 20.72
C SER A 302 -11.59 12.89 21.62
N ARG A 303 -12.71 12.46 21.05
CA ARG A 303 -13.78 11.75 21.79
C ARG A 303 -13.32 10.42 22.38
N HIS A 304 -12.27 9.81 21.82
CA HIS A 304 -11.84 8.47 22.20
C HIS A 304 -10.57 8.55 23.04
N ARG A 305 -10.72 8.32 24.35
CA ARG A 305 -9.62 7.88 25.23
C ARG A 305 -9.50 6.36 25.12
N GLY A 306 -8.63 5.87 24.24
CA GLY A 306 -8.17 4.49 24.24
C GLY A 306 -9.17 3.40 23.79
N SER A 307 -8.64 2.37 23.13
CA SER A 307 -9.22 1.03 22.89
C SER A 307 -10.35 0.77 21.88
N GLU A 308 -11.18 1.71 21.44
CA GLU A 308 -12.40 1.35 20.66
C GLU A 308 -12.28 1.49 19.12
N TRP A 309 -11.11 1.23 18.53
CA TRP A 309 -10.92 1.28 17.06
C TRP A 309 -10.58 -0.08 16.42
N MET A 310 -10.77 -1.20 17.14
CA MET A 310 -10.51 -2.54 16.60
C MET A 310 -11.68 -3.20 15.87
N GLU A 311 -12.84 -2.55 15.74
CA GLU A 311 -14.00 -3.15 15.05
C GLU A 311 -14.41 -2.33 13.83
N LEU A 312 -13.50 -2.18 12.87
CA LEU A 312 -13.96 -2.19 11.48
C LEU A 312 -14.43 -3.62 11.22
N GLY A 313 -15.74 -3.82 11.41
CA GLY A 313 -16.39 -5.12 11.36
C GLY A 313 -15.86 -5.98 10.22
N THR A 314 -15.51 -7.22 10.57
CA THR A 314 -15.51 -8.35 9.66
C THR A 314 -16.93 -8.50 9.11
N GLY A 315 -17.33 -7.60 8.22
CA GLY A 315 -18.52 -7.80 7.42
C GLY A 315 -18.28 -9.07 6.62
N ASP A 316 -19.16 -10.05 6.81
CA ASP A 316 -19.07 -11.36 6.17
C ASP A 316 -18.69 -11.22 4.69
N PRO A 317 -17.74 -12.03 4.18
CA PRO A 317 -17.55 -12.14 2.75
C PRO A 317 -18.85 -12.67 2.15
N LEU A 318 -19.63 -11.78 1.54
CA LEU A 318 -20.78 -12.18 0.74
C LEU A 318 -20.29 -13.08 -0.39
N VAL A 319 -20.82 -14.31 -0.37
CA VAL A 319 -20.71 -15.37 -1.38
C VAL A 319 -21.05 -14.85 -2.78
#